data_AF-A0A846ZCK4-F1
#
_entry.id   AF-A0A846ZCK4-F1
#
_cell.length_a   1.000
_cell.length_b   1.000
_cell.length_c   1.000
_cell.angle_alpha   90.00
_cell.angle_beta   90.00
_cell.angle_gamma   90.00
#
_symmetry.space_group_name_H-M   'P 1'
#
loop_
_entity.id
_entity.type
_entity.pdbx_description
1 polymer ?
#
loop_
_entity_poly.entity_id
_entity_poly.type
_entity_poly.pdbx_seq_one_letter_code
_entity_poly.pdbx_strand_id
1 'polypeptide(L)'
;MSRRTVMAVMVAVAVAAVGTAGCGVRPTGILSAGSNPVVNGQPSTMTLYLVHGKRLERVARPGLAGHPYLPLAQLGVPVTAEERRKGLRSEITDTSGVIVYPVRRGVLGVQLLGLRFGDDDRVRPGGEWSRLALAQVVCTTEAIPGVSVVRVSDAFEEGRSETMRCDRFADLLR
;
A
#
# COMPACT_ATOMS: atom_id res chain seq x y z
N MET A 1 66.81 2.38 -49.21
CA MET A 1 66.42 3.14 -48.00
C MET A 1 64.92 3.24 -47.97
N SER A 2 64.24 2.45 -47.14
CA SER A 2 62.80 2.19 -47.31
C SER A 2 62.06 2.01 -45.98
N ARG A 3 61.28 3.05 -45.64
CA ARG A 3 59.98 3.11 -44.93
C ARG A 3 59.72 2.37 -43.60
N ARG A 4 60.56 1.43 -43.14
CA ARG A 4 60.27 0.63 -41.94
C ARG A 4 60.62 1.31 -40.61
N THR A 5 61.54 2.26 -40.61
CA THR A 5 62.06 2.84 -39.36
C THR A 5 61.23 4.01 -38.80
N VAL A 6 60.39 4.64 -39.63
CA VAL A 6 59.60 5.82 -39.22
C VAL A 6 58.34 5.44 -38.43
N MET A 7 57.79 4.25 -38.67
CA MET A 7 56.54 3.81 -38.01
C MET A 7 56.74 3.32 -36.57
N ALA A 8 57.95 2.87 -36.20
CA ALA A 8 58.21 2.33 -34.86
C ALA A 8 58.38 3.41 -33.78
N VAL A 9 58.77 4.63 -34.16
CA VAL A 9 59.03 5.72 -33.19
C VAL A 9 57.74 6.42 -32.75
N MET A 10 56.71 6.47 -33.61
CA MET A 10 55.42 7.12 -33.28
C MET A 10 54.54 6.28 -32.34
N VAL A 11 54.65 4.95 -32.34
CA VAL A 11 53.84 4.09 -31.45
C VAL A 11 54.39 4.09 -30.02
N ALA A 12 55.72 4.22 -29.85
CA ALA A 12 56.35 4.19 -28.54
C ALA A 12 56.04 5.41 -27.67
N VAL A 13 55.74 6.57 -28.27
CA VAL A 13 55.41 7.81 -27.52
C VAL A 13 53.93 7.85 -27.09
N ALA A 14 53.03 7.18 -27.82
CA ALA A 14 51.60 7.20 -27.52
C ALA A 14 51.20 6.31 -26.33
N VAL A 15 51.98 5.27 -26.01
CA VAL A 15 51.67 4.36 -24.88
C VAL A 15 52.11 4.92 -23.52
N ALA A 16 53.03 5.87 -23.48
CA ALA A 16 53.55 6.46 -22.24
C ALA A 16 52.64 7.55 -21.61
N ALA A 17 51.62 8.03 -22.33
CA ALA A 17 50.83 9.20 -21.93
C ALA A 17 49.48 8.90 -21.26
N VAL A 18 49.10 7.63 -21.08
CA VAL A 18 47.76 7.24 -20.55
C VAL A 18 47.75 7.08 -19.02
N GLY A 19 48.88 7.26 -18.34
CA GLY A 19 49.03 6.94 -16.91
C GLY A 19 48.65 8.02 -15.89
N THR A 20 48.39 9.28 -16.27
CA THR A 20 48.45 10.40 -15.29
C THR A 20 47.22 11.30 -15.21
N ALA A 21 46.11 10.98 -15.88
CA ALA A 21 44.82 11.68 -15.70
C ALA A 21 43.85 10.94 -14.75
N GLY A 22 44.36 10.09 -13.86
CA GLY A 22 43.59 9.62 -12.72
C GLY A 22 43.59 10.70 -11.63
N CYS A 23 42.58 11.57 -11.62
CA CYS A 23 42.34 12.48 -10.50
C CYS A 23 42.42 11.69 -9.20
N GLY A 24 43.41 12.02 -8.36
CA GLY A 24 43.72 11.33 -7.12
C GLY A 24 42.56 11.42 -6.13
N VAL A 25 41.65 10.45 -6.20
CA VAL A 25 40.75 10.14 -5.09
C VAL A 25 41.58 9.48 -4.01
N ARG A 26 42.04 10.30 -3.06
CA ARG A 26 42.69 9.81 -1.84
C ARG A 26 41.69 8.87 -1.14
N PRO A 27 42.05 7.63 -0.80
CA PRO A 27 41.15 6.75 -0.08
C PRO A 27 40.80 7.42 1.25
N THR A 28 39.61 8.00 1.33
CA THR A 28 39.00 8.29 2.63
C THR A 28 38.67 6.91 3.17
N GLY A 29 39.33 6.49 4.25
CA GLY A 29 39.10 5.17 4.84
C GLY A 29 37.61 4.90 5.07
N ILE A 30 37.26 3.64 5.33
CA ILE A 30 35.87 3.25 5.61
C ILE A 30 35.39 4.03 6.83
N LEU A 31 34.56 5.06 6.61
CA LEU A 31 33.80 5.70 7.68
C LEU A 31 32.67 4.73 8.02
N SER A 32 32.86 3.98 9.10
CA SER A 32 31.76 3.23 9.69
C SER A 32 30.66 4.23 10.03
N ALA A 33 29.47 4.07 9.46
CA ALA A 33 28.33 4.97 9.64
C ALA A 33 27.72 4.91 11.07
N GLY A 34 28.49 4.41 12.04
CA GLY A 34 28.02 4.03 13.35
C GLY A 34 27.26 2.71 13.34
N SER A 35 26.74 2.34 14.50
CA SER A 35 25.78 1.24 14.64
C SER A 35 24.52 1.53 13.84
N ASN A 36 23.90 0.49 13.28
CA ASN A 36 22.57 0.60 12.68
C ASN A 36 21.62 1.34 13.63
N PRO A 37 20.78 2.27 13.14
CA PRO A 37 19.78 2.90 13.97
C PRO A 37 18.88 1.82 14.58
N VAL A 38 18.92 1.68 15.90
CA VAL A 38 18.04 0.75 16.62
C VAL A 38 16.72 1.45 16.83
N VAL A 39 15.73 1.10 16.01
CA VAL A 39 14.35 1.58 16.18
C VAL A 39 13.71 0.76 17.31
N ASN A 40 13.66 1.34 18.51
CA ASN A 40 12.99 0.76 19.69
C ASN A 40 11.46 0.98 19.70
N GLY A 41 10.88 1.43 18.58
CA GLY A 41 9.45 1.68 18.48
C GLY A 41 8.68 0.42 18.13
N GLN A 42 7.85 -0.09 19.04
CA GLN A 42 6.87 -1.12 18.69
C GLN A 42 5.86 -0.49 17.71
N PRO A 43 5.74 -0.98 16.47
CA PRO A 43 4.80 -0.40 15.52
C PRO A 43 3.37 -0.57 16.05
N SER A 44 2.59 0.51 16.03
CA SER A 44 1.18 0.48 16.43
C SER A 44 0.46 -0.60 15.63
N THR A 45 -0.19 -1.57 16.25
CA THR A 45 -0.91 -2.61 15.51
C THR A 45 -2.15 -2.03 14.86
N MET A 46 -2.34 -2.32 13.57
CA MET A 46 -3.56 -2.00 12.85
C MET A 46 -4.30 -3.28 12.48
N THR A 47 -5.63 -3.19 12.39
CA THR A 47 -6.49 -4.32 12.02
C THR A 47 -7.09 -4.06 10.66
N LEU A 48 -7.08 -5.07 9.79
CA LEU A 48 -7.82 -5.08 8.54
C LEU A 48 -8.46 -6.46 8.34
N TYR A 49 -9.45 -6.53 7.45
CA TYR A 49 -10.10 -7.79 7.11
C TYR A 49 -9.61 -8.26 5.74
N LEU A 50 -9.11 -9.49 5.67
CA LEU A 50 -8.76 -10.18 4.42
C LEU A 50 -9.77 -11.28 4.15
N VAL A 51 -9.80 -11.76 2.92
CA VAL A 51 -10.69 -12.84 2.50
C VAL A 51 -10.01 -14.19 2.64
N HIS A 52 -10.64 -15.11 3.35
CA HIS A 52 -10.32 -16.53 3.36
C HIS A 52 -11.49 -17.31 2.72
N GLY A 53 -11.30 -17.80 1.49
CA GLY A 53 -12.37 -18.42 0.71
C GLY A 53 -13.48 -17.41 0.36
N LYS A 54 -14.64 -17.53 1.04
CA LYS A 54 -15.82 -16.64 0.89
C LYS A 54 -16.14 -15.83 2.16
N ARG A 55 -15.24 -15.84 3.14
CA ARG A 55 -15.41 -15.18 4.44
C ARG A 55 -14.29 -14.19 4.70
N LEU A 56 -14.54 -13.23 5.57
CA LEU A 56 -13.59 -12.26 6.08
C LEU A 56 -12.91 -12.82 7.33
N GLU A 57 -11.60 -12.71 7.36
CA GLU A 57 -10.73 -13.05 8.47
C GLU A 57 -10.04 -11.78 8.97
N ARG A 58 -10.08 -11.57 10.28
CA ARG A 58 -9.43 -10.43 10.93
C ARG A 58 -7.91 -10.64 10.93
N VAL A 59 -7.17 -9.67 10.42
CA VAL A 59 -5.71 -9.72 10.32
C VAL A 59 -5.10 -8.50 10.99
N ALA A 60 -4.14 -8.76 11.87
CA ALA A 60 -3.31 -7.73 12.48
C ALA A 60 -2.06 -7.49 11.63
N ARG A 61 -1.74 -6.22 11.36
CA ARG A 61 -0.50 -5.81 10.69
C ARG A 61 0.22 -4.72 11.49
N PRO A 62 1.52 -4.54 11.29
CA PRO A 62 2.22 -3.34 11.74
C PRO A 62 1.60 -2.11 11.06
N GLY A 63 1.10 -1.17 11.86
CA GLY A 63 0.61 0.12 11.43
C GLY A 63 1.67 1.20 11.52
N LEU A 64 1.25 2.44 11.24
CA LEU A 64 2.11 3.62 11.23
C LEU A 64 1.45 4.75 12.01
N ALA A 65 2.18 5.32 12.97
CA ALA A 65 1.70 6.46 13.75
C ALA A 65 1.36 7.65 12.83
N GLY A 66 0.29 8.38 13.15
CA GLY A 66 -0.20 9.48 12.32
C GLY A 66 -0.98 9.06 11.06
N HIS A 67 -1.11 7.75 10.79
CA HIS A 67 -1.78 7.24 9.59
C HIS A 67 -2.97 6.32 9.95
N PRO A 68 -4.04 6.86 10.57
CA PRO A 68 -5.15 6.05 11.09
C PRO A 68 -5.92 5.30 10.00
N TYR A 69 -5.90 5.79 8.75
CA TYR A 69 -6.61 5.20 7.62
C TYR A 69 -5.75 4.23 6.79
N LEU A 70 -4.52 3.95 7.24
CA LEU A 70 -3.61 2.99 6.60
C LEU A 70 -4.24 1.61 6.35
N PRO A 71 -5.11 1.05 7.23
CA PRO A 71 -5.77 -0.22 6.96
C PRO A 71 -6.52 -0.28 5.62
N LEU A 72 -7.15 0.82 5.19
CA LEU A 72 -7.88 0.87 3.93
C LEU A 72 -6.96 0.91 2.73
N ALA A 73 -5.89 1.72 2.78
CA ALA A 73 -4.86 1.73 1.74
C ALA A 73 -4.20 0.35 1.56
N GLN A 74 -4.06 -0.40 2.66
CA GLN A 74 -3.47 -1.74 2.64
C GLN A 74 -4.35 -2.80 1.97
N LEU A 75 -5.63 -2.53 1.71
CA LEU A 75 -6.50 -3.45 0.99
C LEU A 75 -6.11 -3.57 -0.48
N GLY A 76 -5.61 -2.51 -1.11
CA GLY A 76 -5.13 -2.51 -2.50
C GLY A 76 -3.69 -3.02 -2.66
N VAL A 77 -2.99 -3.28 -1.56
CA VAL A 77 -1.62 -3.81 -1.58
C VAL A 77 -1.67 -5.34 -1.64
N PRO A 78 -0.81 -6.00 -2.45
CA PRO A 78 -0.71 -7.46 -2.44
C PRO A 78 -0.51 -8.02 -1.03
N VAL A 79 -1.25 -9.07 -0.70
CA VAL A 79 -1.06 -9.79 0.56
C VAL A 79 0.36 -10.36 0.67
N THR A 80 0.85 -10.46 1.89
CA THR A 80 2.18 -11.03 2.20
C THR A 80 2.26 -12.50 1.79
N ALA A 81 3.48 -13.02 1.65
CA ALA A 81 3.69 -14.44 1.35
C ALA A 81 3.10 -15.36 2.44
N GLU A 82 3.17 -14.96 3.71
CA GLU A 82 2.60 -15.72 4.83
C GLU A 82 1.08 -15.72 4.80
N GLU A 83 0.45 -14.57 4.57
CA GLU A 83 -1.01 -14.48 4.41
C GLU A 83 -1.48 -15.32 3.22
N ARG A 84 -0.77 -15.26 2.09
CA ARG A 84 -1.08 -16.07 0.91
C ARG A 84 -0.99 -17.58 1.21
N ARG A 85 0.02 -18.02 1.96
CA ARG A 85 0.14 -19.44 2.40
C ARG A 85 -1.04 -19.89 3.26
N LYS A 86 -1.64 -18.97 4.01
CA LYS A 86 -2.87 -19.18 4.78
C LYS A 86 -4.14 -19.11 3.93
N GLY A 87 -4.04 -18.91 2.61
CA GLY A 87 -5.19 -18.77 1.72
C GLY A 87 -5.89 -17.40 1.81
N LEU A 88 -5.23 -16.41 2.41
CA LEU A 88 -5.75 -15.05 2.49
C LEU A 88 -5.53 -14.28 1.19
N ARG A 89 -6.49 -13.45 0.83
CA ARG A 89 -6.44 -12.55 -0.34
C ARG A 89 -7.23 -11.26 -0.06
N SER A 90 -7.10 -10.27 -0.92
CA SER A 90 -7.98 -9.10 -0.94
C SER A 90 -8.96 -9.22 -2.11
N GLU A 91 -10.20 -8.76 -1.94
CA GLU A 91 -11.11 -8.50 -3.07
C GLU A 91 -10.84 -7.13 -3.70
N ILE A 92 -10.18 -6.24 -2.96
CA ILE A 92 -9.82 -4.91 -3.42
C ILE A 92 -8.46 -5.01 -4.09
N THR A 93 -8.40 -4.86 -5.41
CA THR A 93 -7.14 -4.88 -6.17
C THR A 93 -6.58 -3.48 -6.44
N ASP A 94 -7.42 -2.46 -6.27
CA ASP A 94 -7.05 -1.05 -6.40
C ASP A 94 -7.88 -0.21 -5.42
N THR A 95 -7.22 0.71 -4.71
CA THR A 95 -7.86 1.66 -3.79
C THR A 95 -7.99 3.06 -4.37
N SER A 96 -7.65 3.28 -5.65
CA SER A 96 -7.82 4.57 -6.33
C SER A 96 -9.27 5.08 -6.29
N GLY A 97 -10.24 4.15 -6.30
CA GLY A 97 -11.66 4.43 -6.14
C GLY A 97 -12.16 4.50 -4.69
N VAL A 98 -11.28 4.51 -3.69
CA VAL A 98 -11.63 4.55 -2.26
C VAL A 98 -11.14 5.86 -1.64
N ILE A 99 -12.07 6.75 -1.30
CA ILE A 99 -11.76 8.04 -0.66
C ILE A 99 -12.30 8.02 0.77
N VAL A 100 -11.46 8.42 1.74
CA VAL A 100 -11.79 8.36 3.17
C VAL A 100 -11.81 9.76 3.76
N TYR A 101 -12.86 10.09 4.51
CA TYR A 101 -13.02 11.42 5.11
C TYR A 101 -13.74 11.35 6.47
N PRO A 102 -13.34 12.16 7.47
CA PRO A 102 -14.06 12.22 8.73
C PRO A 102 -15.43 12.89 8.52
N VAL A 103 -16.49 12.28 9.06
CA VAL A 103 -17.84 12.89 9.05
C VAL A 103 -18.11 13.60 10.37
N ARG A 104 -17.95 12.87 11.47
CA ARG A 104 -18.07 13.35 12.85
C ARG A 104 -17.43 12.32 13.78
N ARG A 105 -17.34 12.62 15.08
CA ARG A 105 -16.82 11.65 16.07
C ARG A 105 -17.56 10.31 15.96
N GLY A 106 -16.81 9.21 15.86
CA GLY A 106 -17.38 7.86 15.74
C GLY A 106 -17.82 7.45 14.34
N VAL A 107 -17.84 8.36 13.35
CA VAL A 107 -18.34 8.10 12.00
C VAL A 107 -17.29 8.46 10.96
N LEU A 108 -16.88 7.46 10.19
CA LEU A 108 -15.94 7.63 9.09
C LEU A 108 -16.67 7.47 7.76
N GLY A 109 -16.45 8.42 6.85
CA GLY A 109 -17.00 8.40 5.50
C GLY A 109 -16.06 7.65 4.56
N VAL A 110 -16.61 6.80 3.72
CA VAL A 110 -15.90 6.10 2.65
C VAL A 110 -16.69 6.28 1.35
N GLN A 111 -16.10 7.01 0.41
CA GLN A 111 -16.58 7.14 -0.96
C GLN A 111 -16.00 5.98 -1.78
N LEU A 112 -16.88 5.25 -2.46
CA LEU A 112 -16.55 4.11 -3.30
C LEU A 112 -17.01 4.40 -4.72
N LEU A 113 -16.05 4.57 -5.63
CA LEU A 113 -16.31 4.87 -7.03
C LEU A 113 -17.14 3.76 -7.69
N GLY A 114 -18.26 4.12 -8.34
CA GLY A 114 -19.09 3.14 -9.06
C GLY A 114 -20.00 2.32 -8.14
N LEU A 115 -20.14 2.74 -6.88
CA LEU A 115 -21.09 2.15 -5.95
C LEU A 115 -22.52 2.46 -6.39
N ARG A 116 -23.40 1.45 -6.37
CA ARG A 116 -24.79 1.59 -6.81
C ARG A 116 -25.74 1.68 -5.64
N PHE A 117 -26.73 2.56 -5.77
CA PHE A 117 -27.85 2.70 -4.84
C PHE A 117 -29.15 2.28 -5.52
N GLY A 118 -30.01 1.54 -4.80
CA GLY A 118 -31.37 1.24 -5.25
C GLY A 118 -32.31 2.40 -4.96
N ASP A 119 -33.57 2.34 -5.41
CA ASP A 119 -34.56 3.40 -5.19
C ASP A 119 -34.87 3.66 -3.70
N ASP A 120 -34.50 2.74 -2.83
CA ASP A 120 -34.63 2.80 -1.37
C ASP A 120 -33.43 3.48 -0.66
N ASP A 121 -32.56 4.15 -1.41
CA ASP A 121 -31.30 4.75 -0.93
C ASP A 121 -30.34 3.75 -0.26
N ARG A 122 -30.54 2.45 -0.49
CA ARG A 122 -29.65 1.40 0.00
C ARG A 122 -28.64 1.01 -1.06
N VAL A 123 -27.43 0.75 -0.61
CA VAL A 123 -26.36 0.21 -1.44
C VAL A 123 -26.79 -1.16 -1.97
N ARG A 124 -26.60 -1.33 -3.28
CA ARG A 124 -26.84 -2.58 -4.01
C ARG A 124 -25.49 -3.15 -4.43
N PRO A 125 -24.98 -4.18 -3.73
CA PRO A 125 -23.74 -4.84 -4.13
C PRO A 125 -23.88 -5.41 -5.55
N GLY A 126 -22.84 -5.26 -6.35
CA GLY A 126 -22.80 -5.67 -7.75
C GLY A 126 -21.84 -4.82 -8.58
N GLY A 127 -21.57 -5.26 -9.81
CA GLY A 127 -20.57 -4.62 -10.66
C GLY A 127 -19.18 -4.69 -10.02
N GLU A 128 -18.55 -3.54 -9.83
CA GLU A 128 -17.21 -3.40 -9.24
C GLU A 128 -17.18 -3.71 -7.74
N TRP A 129 -18.29 -3.49 -7.03
CA TRP A 129 -18.39 -3.70 -5.58
C TRP A 129 -19.21 -4.92 -5.25
N SER A 130 -18.54 -6.09 -5.25
CA SER A 130 -19.14 -7.33 -4.74
C SER A 130 -19.56 -7.17 -3.27
N ARG A 131 -20.51 -7.99 -2.80
CA ARG A 131 -20.91 -7.97 -1.38
C ARG A 131 -19.71 -8.24 -0.46
N LEU A 132 -18.78 -9.09 -0.88
CA LEU A 132 -17.60 -9.44 -0.12
C LEU A 132 -16.58 -8.28 -0.11
N ALA A 133 -16.38 -7.60 -1.23
CA ALA A 133 -15.54 -6.41 -1.33
C ALA A 133 -16.06 -5.26 -0.44
N LEU A 134 -17.37 -4.98 -0.50
CA LEU A 134 -18.02 -3.98 0.35
C LEU A 134 -17.88 -4.32 1.83
N ALA A 135 -18.11 -5.59 2.20
CA ALA A 135 -17.92 -6.06 3.56
C ALA A 135 -16.46 -5.88 4.03
N GLN A 136 -15.49 -6.20 3.16
CA GLN A 136 -14.07 -6.06 3.45
C GLN A 136 -13.72 -4.60 3.79
N VAL A 137 -14.22 -3.64 3.00
CA VAL A 137 -14.05 -2.21 3.26
C VAL A 137 -14.72 -1.79 4.57
N VAL A 138 -16.00 -2.09 4.76
CA VAL A 138 -16.77 -1.65 5.93
C VAL A 138 -16.16 -2.22 7.22
N CYS A 139 -15.86 -3.51 7.27
CA CYS A 139 -15.27 -4.15 8.43
C CYS A 139 -13.86 -3.65 8.73
N THR A 140 -13.04 -3.40 7.70
CA THR A 140 -11.72 -2.78 7.88
C THR A 140 -11.84 -1.35 8.40
N THR A 141 -12.82 -0.58 7.92
CA THR A 141 -13.07 0.80 8.35
C THR A 141 -13.53 0.86 9.81
N GLU A 142 -14.49 0.02 10.22
CA GLU A 142 -14.97 0.00 11.61
C GLU A 142 -13.91 -0.55 12.59
N ALA A 143 -12.94 -1.34 12.11
CA ALA A 143 -11.82 -1.79 12.93
C ALA A 143 -10.82 -0.68 13.29
N ILE A 144 -10.92 0.50 12.68
CA ILE A 144 -10.08 1.65 13.00
C ILE A 144 -10.47 2.18 14.38
N PRO A 145 -9.51 2.37 15.31
CA PRO A 145 -9.81 2.88 16.65
C PRO A 145 -10.61 4.18 16.63
N GLY A 146 -11.73 4.19 17.38
CA GLY A 146 -12.62 5.35 17.47
C GLY A 146 -13.67 5.45 16.36
N VAL A 147 -13.69 4.52 15.41
CA VAL A 147 -14.79 4.36 14.45
C VAL A 147 -15.81 3.38 15.01
N SER A 148 -17.09 3.75 14.95
CA SER A 148 -18.22 2.93 15.40
C SER A 148 -19.20 2.59 14.29
N VAL A 149 -19.15 3.39 13.21
CA VAL A 149 -20.10 3.39 12.12
C VAL A 149 -19.40 3.92 10.87
N VAL A 150 -19.73 3.36 9.71
CA VAL A 150 -19.19 3.74 8.41
C VAL A 150 -20.29 4.37 7.57
N ARG A 151 -20.06 5.57 7.03
CA ARG A 151 -20.95 6.17 6.02
C ARG A 151 -20.38 5.87 4.65
N VAL A 152 -21.05 5.01 3.89
CA VAL A 152 -20.63 4.67 2.53
C VAL A 152 -21.42 5.53 1.54
N SER A 153 -20.73 6.14 0.57
CA SER A 153 -21.36 6.91 -0.52
C SER A 153 -20.70 6.55 -1.85
N ASP A 154 -21.38 6.87 -2.96
CA ASP A 154 -20.70 6.94 -4.25
C ASP A 154 -19.91 8.25 -4.34
N ALA A 155 -18.85 8.27 -5.15
CA ALA A 155 -18.02 9.44 -5.35
C ALA A 155 -18.68 10.50 -6.26
N PHE A 156 -19.62 10.10 -7.12
CA PHE A 156 -20.25 10.99 -8.10
C PHE A 156 -21.68 11.40 -7.75
N GLU A 157 -22.42 10.57 -7.00
CA GLU A 157 -23.77 10.92 -6.56
C GLU A 157 -23.73 11.73 -5.25
N GLU A 158 -23.70 13.06 -5.37
CA GLU A 158 -23.87 13.94 -4.21
C GLU A 158 -25.19 13.62 -3.48
N GLY A 159 -25.10 13.30 -2.20
CA GLY A 159 -26.25 13.16 -1.30
C GLY A 159 -26.68 11.73 -1.00
N ARG A 160 -26.40 10.75 -1.87
CA ARG A 160 -26.75 9.35 -1.59
C ARG A 160 -25.67 8.69 -0.76
N SER A 161 -26.06 8.22 0.42
CA SER A 161 -25.16 7.54 1.33
C SER A 161 -25.92 6.61 2.24
N GLU A 162 -25.33 5.48 2.55
CA GLU A 162 -25.87 4.54 3.51
C GLU A 162 -24.92 4.39 4.70
N THR A 163 -25.49 4.33 5.89
CA THR A 163 -24.75 4.08 7.12
C THR A 163 -24.68 2.57 7.37
N MET A 164 -23.48 2.05 7.57
CA MET A 164 -23.20 0.63 7.72
C MET A 164 -22.32 0.34 8.92
N ARG A 165 -22.43 -0.90 9.38
CA ARG A 165 -21.57 -1.53 10.38
C ARG A 165 -21.18 -2.91 9.86
N CYS A 166 -20.09 -3.44 10.38
CA CYS A 166 -19.56 -4.75 10.06
C CYS A 166 -20.50 -5.89 10.48
N ASP A 167 -21.33 -5.67 11.52
CA ASP A 167 -22.35 -6.62 11.97
C ASP A 167 -23.40 -6.96 10.89
N ARG A 168 -23.66 -6.05 9.94
CA ARG A 168 -24.48 -6.29 8.75
C ARG A 168 -23.93 -7.43 7.87
N PHE A 169 -22.64 -7.71 7.99
CA PHE A 169 -21.93 -8.75 7.25
C PHE A 169 -21.51 -9.91 8.16
N ALA A 170 -22.18 -10.10 9.31
CA ALA A 170 -21.84 -11.14 10.28
C ALA A 170 -21.77 -12.56 9.68
N ASP A 171 -22.58 -12.85 8.67
CA ASP A 171 -22.58 -14.12 7.93
C ASP A 171 -21.28 -14.35 7.11
N LEU A 172 -20.56 -13.28 6.79
CA LEU A 172 -19.26 -13.31 6.12
C LEU A 172 -18.10 -13.36 7.10
N LEU A 173 -18.30 -13.14 8.41
CA LEU A 173 -17.21 -13.15 9.37
C LEU A 173 -16.81 -14.59 9.74
N ARG A 174 -15.52 -14.77 10.01
CA ARG A 174 -14.93 -16.02 10.50
C ARG A 174 -14.43 -15.85 11.93
#